data_AF-A0A8X7V1M3-F1
#
_entry.id   AF-A0A8X7V1M3-F1
#
_cell.length_a   1.000
_cell.length_b   1.000
_cell.length_c   1.000
_cell.angle_alpha   90.00
_cell.angle_beta   90.00
_cell.angle_gamma   90.00
#
_symmetry.space_group_name_H-M   'P 1'
#
loop_
_entity.id
_entity.type
_entity.pdbx_description
1 polymer ?
#
loop_
_entity_poly.entity_id
_entity_poly.type
_entity_poly.pdbx_seq_one_letter_code
_entity_poly.pdbx_strand_id
1 'polypeptide(L)'
;MNCPAMNASASSSCSSYSTFRPRPLLPQMSQDSQRSVQYSRLPSEVFATSDGYHHHRGWGEKPPLRLVGKHSLPLRALVTSNISSSAVISDEKVGVLLLNLGGPETLDDVQPFLFNLFADPDIIRLPPLFQFLQKPLAQFISVARAPKSKEGYASIGGGSPLRHITDAQAEELSKCLLEKNVPAKVYVGMRYWHPFTEEAIEQIKRDGITKLVVLPLYPQFSISTSGSSLRLLERIFREDEYLVNMQHTVIPSWYQREGYIKAMANLIQNELGKFDSPSQVVIFFSAHGVPLAYVEEAGDPYKAEMEECVDLIMEELDKRNIANAYTLAYQSRVGPVEWLKPYTEEAITELGKKGVENLLAVPISFVSEHIETLEEIDVEYKELALNSGIKNWGRVPALGTEPMFISDLADAVVESLPYVGAMAVSNLEARQSLVPLGSVEELLATYDSQRRELPAPVTMWEWGWTRSAETWNGRAAMLAVLALLVLEVTTGKGFLHQWGILPSS
;
A
#
# COMPACT_ATOMS: atom_id res chain seq x y z
N MET A 1 -57.94 10.40 -38.44
CA MET A 1 -59.35 10.28 -38.02
C MET A 1 -59.41 9.37 -36.80
N ASN A 2 -59.90 9.94 -35.69
CA ASN A 2 -60.61 9.35 -34.56
C ASN A 2 -59.96 8.23 -33.69
N CYS A 3 -59.51 8.65 -32.51
CA CYS A 3 -59.84 8.05 -31.20
C CYS A 3 -61.38 8.16 -30.92
N PRO A 4 -62.03 7.51 -29.91
CA PRO A 4 -61.54 7.42 -28.51
C PRO A 4 -62.05 6.27 -27.57
N ALA A 5 -61.39 6.20 -26.40
CA ALA A 5 -61.85 6.08 -25.00
C ALA A 5 -62.85 5.01 -24.47
N MET A 6 -62.51 4.41 -23.32
CA MET A 6 -63.15 4.58 -21.97
C MET A 6 -62.43 3.66 -20.94
N ASN A 7 -61.73 4.16 -19.91
CA ASN A 7 -62.15 4.67 -18.58
C ASN A 7 -62.90 3.69 -17.66
N ALA A 8 -62.28 3.35 -16.52
CA ALA A 8 -62.92 3.33 -15.20
C ALA A 8 -61.88 3.48 -14.08
N SER A 9 -62.09 4.50 -13.26
CA SER A 9 -61.35 4.90 -12.07
C SER A 9 -62.24 4.76 -10.84
N ALA A 10 -61.63 4.47 -9.67
CA ALA A 10 -62.02 4.90 -8.32
C ALA A 10 -61.02 4.23 -7.34
N SER A 11 -60.10 4.87 -6.61
CA SER A 11 -60.07 6.08 -5.78
C SER A 11 -60.76 5.97 -4.41
N SER A 12 -60.01 6.41 -3.38
CA SER A 12 -60.35 6.68 -1.97
C SER A 12 -60.31 5.47 -1.03
N SER A 13 -59.73 5.53 0.18
CA SER A 13 -59.68 6.68 1.10
C SER A 13 -58.52 6.62 2.10
N CYS A 14 -57.97 7.80 2.39
CA CYS A 14 -57.09 8.13 3.51
C CYS A 14 -57.91 8.77 4.64
N SER A 15 -57.64 8.43 5.91
CA SER A 15 -57.90 9.21 7.14
C SER A 15 -57.84 8.29 8.37
N SER A 16 -57.49 8.68 9.59
CA SER A 16 -56.67 9.73 10.20
C SER A 16 -56.84 9.56 11.73
N TYR A 17 -55.77 9.80 12.50
CA TYR A 17 -55.70 10.10 13.96
C TYR A 17 -56.53 9.33 15.02
N SER A 18 -55.83 8.76 16.02
CA SER A 18 -56.06 9.03 17.46
C SER A 18 -55.01 8.36 18.37
N THR A 19 -54.17 9.20 18.98
CA THR A 19 -53.64 9.18 20.37
C THR A 19 -54.01 8.03 21.31
N PHE A 20 -53.02 7.46 22.01
CA PHE A 20 -52.98 7.40 23.50
C PHE A 20 -51.58 7.00 24.02
N ARG A 21 -51.02 7.83 24.90
CA ARG A 21 -49.84 7.50 25.76
C ARG A 21 -50.34 6.79 27.02
N PRO A 22 -49.44 6.10 27.75
CA PRO A 22 -49.19 6.53 29.11
C PRO A 22 -47.69 6.64 29.44
N ARG A 23 -47.39 7.43 30.49
CA ARG A 23 -46.06 7.71 31.07
C ARG A 23 -46.09 7.26 32.56
N PRO A 24 -44.98 7.35 33.31
CA PRO A 24 -44.03 6.29 33.63
C PRO A 24 -44.18 5.74 35.07
N LEU A 25 -43.50 4.62 35.38
CA LEU A 25 -43.21 4.19 36.75
C LEU A 25 -41.72 3.87 36.90
N LEU A 26 -41.03 4.68 37.71
CA LEU A 26 -39.75 4.35 38.35
C LEU A 26 -40.00 3.31 39.45
N PRO A 27 -39.01 2.45 39.77
CA PRO A 27 -38.33 2.67 41.04
C PRO A 27 -36.80 2.44 41.03
N GLN A 28 -36.14 3.36 41.73
CA GLN A 28 -35.00 3.26 42.64
C GLN A 28 -33.86 2.23 42.43
N MET A 29 -32.66 2.84 42.38
CA MET A 29 -31.33 2.38 42.80
C MET A 29 -31.26 1.16 43.73
N SER A 30 -30.37 0.24 43.38
CA SER A 30 -29.53 -0.47 44.34
C SER A 30 -28.07 -0.43 43.86
N GLN A 31 -27.22 0.11 44.73
CA GLN A 31 -25.76 0.03 44.66
C GLN A 31 -25.30 -1.44 44.85
N ASP A 32 -24.14 -1.75 44.27
CA ASP A 32 -23.18 -2.81 44.62
C ASP A 32 -22.88 -3.80 43.48
N SER A 33 -21.77 -3.56 42.78
CA SER A 33 -20.53 -4.31 43.02
C SER A 33 -19.54 -4.06 41.89
N GLN A 34 -18.38 -3.55 42.28
CA GLN A 34 -17.18 -3.52 41.47
C GLN A 34 -16.79 -4.95 41.09
N ARG A 35 -16.73 -5.26 39.79
CA ARG A 35 -15.85 -6.30 39.25
C ARG A 35 -15.16 -5.77 38.01
N SER A 36 -13.97 -5.25 38.23
CA SER A 36 -12.93 -5.06 37.23
C SER A 36 -12.64 -6.39 36.52
N VAL A 37 -12.98 -6.49 35.24
CA VAL A 37 -12.49 -7.55 34.36
C VAL A 37 -11.16 -7.08 33.78
N GLN A 38 -10.09 -7.76 34.19
CA GLN A 38 -8.72 -7.52 33.77
C GLN A 38 -8.53 -7.95 32.31
N TYR A 39 -7.97 -7.07 31.49
CA TYR A 39 -7.37 -7.44 30.21
C TYR A 39 -6.07 -8.20 30.48
N SER A 40 -5.98 -9.43 29.97
CA SER A 40 -4.77 -10.26 30.00
C SER A 40 -3.83 -9.89 28.85
N ARG A 41 -2.84 -9.04 29.13
CA ARG A 41 -1.53 -9.08 28.45
C ARG A 41 -0.64 -10.07 29.22
N LEU A 42 0.03 -10.98 28.52
CA LEU A 42 1.09 -11.82 29.11
C LEU A 42 2.29 -10.92 29.48
N PRO A 43 2.86 -10.99 30.70
CA PRO A 43 3.93 -10.09 31.12
C PRO A 43 5.32 -10.64 30.82
N SER A 44 6.19 -9.78 30.28
CA SER A 44 7.65 -9.89 30.33
C SER A 44 8.17 -9.13 31.56
N GLU A 45 8.96 -9.82 32.39
CA GLU A 45 9.51 -9.28 33.63
C GLU A 45 10.65 -8.26 33.41
N VAL A 46 10.73 -7.40 34.43
CA VAL A 46 11.51 -6.17 34.61
C VAL A 46 12.90 -6.48 35.17
N PHE A 47 13.90 -5.65 34.83
CA PHE A 47 14.88 -5.18 35.81
C PHE A 47 15.10 -3.68 35.66
N ALA A 48 14.75 -2.95 36.72
CA ALA A 48 15.10 -1.55 36.94
C ALA A 48 15.88 -1.48 38.26
N THR A 49 16.91 -0.63 38.29
CA THR A 49 17.38 -0.03 39.54
C THR A 49 17.64 1.45 39.32
N SER A 50 16.92 2.24 40.11
CA SER A 50 17.04 3.68 40.33
C SER A 50 18.13 3.99 41.36
N ASP A 51 18.75 5.15 41.25
CA ASP A 51 19.26 6.02 42.33
C ASP A 51 19.52 7.39 41.66
N GLY A 52 19.28 8.59 42.20
CA GLY A 52 19.02 9.07 43.54
C GLY A 52 19.59 10.50 43.60
N TYR A 53 18.73 11.51 43.71
CA TYR A 53 19.09 12.95 43.73
C TYR A 53 19.74 13.36 45.06
N HIS A 54 20.81 14.17 45.04
CA HIS A 54 21.17 15.11 46.12
C HIS A 54 21.97 16.35 45.65
N HIS A 55 21.74 17.46 46.36
CA HIS A 55 22.16 18.86 46.18
C HIS A 55 23.67 19.17 46.12
N HIS A 56 24.07 20.29 45.48
CA HIS A 56 24.70 21.46 46.14
C HIS A 56 24.90 22.69 45.20
N ARG A 57 24.80 23.90 45.80
CA ARG A 57 24.97 25.26 45.23
C ARG A 57 26.46 25.67 45.08
N GLY A 58 26.75 26.63 44.18
CA GLY A 58 27.95 27.48 44.29
C GLY A 58 28.32 28.37 43.08
N TRP A 59 27.80 29.60 43.03
CA TRP A 59 28.38 30.91 42.63
C TRP A 59 29.54 31.05 41.61
N GLY A 60 29.42 32.05 40.72
CA GLY A 60 30.59 32.81 40.21
C GLY A 60 30.46 33.48 38.83
N GLU A 61 29.94 34.72 38.80
CA GLU A 61 30.36 35.90 37.99
C GLU A 61 30.37 35.95 36.42
N LYS A 62 29.77 37.05 35.91
CA LYS A 62 29.83 37.58 34.53
C LYS A 62 30.82 38.77 34.45
N PRO A 63 31.35 39.11 33.26
CA PRO A 63 31.77 40.49 32.96
C PRO A 63 31.04 41.15 31.75
N PRO A 64 31.16 42.48 31.54
CA PRO A 64 30.12 43.30 30.92
C PRO A 64 30.47 43.92 29.54
N LEU A 65 29.41 44.47 28.92
CA LEU A 65 29.35 45.27 27.68
C LEU A 65 30.05 46.64 27.78
N ARG A 66 30.56 47.13 26.64
CA ARG A 66 31.02 48.52 26.41
C ARG A 66 30.44 49.11 25.11
N LEU A 67 29.99 50.36 25.22
CA LEU A 67 29.47 51.26 24.17
C LEU A 67 30.58 52.22 23.66
N VAL A 68 30.64 52.46 22.34
CA VAL A 68 31.07 53.72 21.62
C VAL A 68 30.54 53.57 20.17
N GLY A 69 30.02 54.52 19.38
CA GLY A 69 29.82 55.97 19.47
C GLY A 69 28.98 56.46 18.26
N LYS A 70 28.59 57.74 18.30
CA LYS A 70 27.66 58.46 17.40
C LYS A 70 28.28 58.83 16.03
N HIS A 71 27.46 58.91 14.97
CA HIS A 71 27.49 59.97 13.93
C HIS A 71 26.14 60.06 13.18
N SER A 72 25.81 61.26 12.69
CA SER A 72 24.49 61.73 12.24
C SER A 72 24.48 62.26 10.80
N LEU A 73 23.52 61.78 9.96
CA LEU A 73 22.80 62.39 8.79
C LEU A 73 23.62 62.90 7.57
N PRO A 74 23.06 63.02 6.31
CA PRO A 74 21.64 63.25 5.95
C PRO A 74 21.05 62.50 4.71
N LEU A 75 19.78 62.81 4.42
CA LEU A 75 18.91 62.39 3.31
C LEU A 75 19.40 62.74 1.88
N ARG A 76 18.90 61.93 0.93
CA ARG A 76 18.47 62.24 -0.47
C ARG A 76 19.43 61.85 -1.61
N ALA A 77 19.11 60.75 -2.29
CA ALA A 77 19.34 60.58 -3.73
C ALA A 77 18.32 59.60 -4.31
N LEU A 78 17.51 60.10 -5.25
CA LEU A 78 16.66 59.31 -6.14
C LEU A 78 17.52 58.41 -7.01
N VAL A 79 17.15 57.13 -7.13
CA VAL A 79 17.16 56.43 -8.42
C VAL A 79 15.88 55.62 -8.49
N THR A 80 15.01 56.07 -9.39
CA THR A 80 13.89 55.34 -9.94
C THR A 80 14.42 54.09 -10.65
N SER A 81 14.13 52.90 -10.13
CA SER A 81 14.01 51.72 -10.97
C SER A 81 12.58 51.20 -10.83
N ASN A 82 11.81 51.46 -11.89
CA ASN A 82 10.61 50.71 -12.19
C ASN A 82 11.00 49.23 -12.21
N ILE A 83 10.79 48.52 -11.11
CA ILE A 83 10.56 47.09 -11.17
C ILE A 83 9.15 46.97 -11.72
N SER A 84 9.07 47.04 -13.05
CA SER A 84 8.00 46.41 -13.80
C SER A 84 7.95 44.98 -13.28
N SER A 85 6.93 44.70 -12.48
CA SER A 85 6.46 43.35 -12.22
C SER A 85 6.03 42.78 -13.58
N SER A 86 6.99 42.35 -14.38
CA SER A 86 6.72 41.33 -15.38
C SER A 86 6.31 40.12 -14.56
N ALA A 87 5.00 39.90 -14.47
CA ALA A 87 4.47 38.60 -14.14
C ALA A 87 5.14 37.63 -15.13
N VAL A 88 6.18 36.94 -14.67
CA VAL A 88 6.56 35.67 -15.26
C VAL A 88 5.34 34.81 -14.97
N ILE A 89 4.44 34.71 -15.93
CA ILE A 89 3.44 33.65 -15.95
C ILE A 89 4.29 32.40 -16.14
N SER A 90 4.75 31.79 -15.04
CA SER A 90 5.23 30.43 -15.11
C SER A 90 4.01 29.61 -15.50
N ASP A 91 4.02 29.08 -16.73
CA ASP A 91 2.98 28.19 -17.23
C ASP A 91 3.17 26.83 -16.55
N GLU A 92 2.99 26.81 -15.21
CA GLU A 92 3.18 25.64 -14.38
C GLU A 92 2.07 24.65 -14.67
N LYS A 93 2.42 23.55 -15.33
CA LYS A 93 1.52 22.46 -15.63
C LYS A 93 1.81 21.32 -14.67
N VAL A 94 0.85 21.04 -13.81
CA VAL A 94 0.95 19.98 -12.80
C VAL A 94 0.43 18.68 -13.38
N GLY A 95 1.22 17.62 -13.26
CA GLY A 95 0.84 16.25 -13.54
C GLY A 95 0.87 15.42 -12.26
N VAL A 96 -0.01 14.43 -12.17
CA VAL A 96 0.03 13.39 -11.14
C VAL A 96 0.16 12.05 -11.86
N LEU A 97 1.20 11.28 -11.56
CA LEU A 97 1.40 9.93 -12.10
C LEU A 97 1.03 8.91 -11.02
N LEU A 98 -0.09 8.22 -11.24
CA LEU A 98 -0.51 7.07 -10.44
C LEU A 98 0.25 5.83 -10.89
N LEU A 99 0.96 5.19 -9.98
CA LEU A 99 1.69 3.94 -10.26
C LEU A 99 0.96 2.75 -9.64
N ASN A 100 0.72 1.71 -10.42
CA ASN A 100 0.11 0.47 -9.93
C ASN A 100 0.65 -0.75 -10.71
N LEU A 101 0.31 -1.96 -10.29
CA LEU A 101 0.83 -3.20 -10.85
C LEU A 101 0.32 -3.42 -12.28
N GLY A 102 -0.94 -3.06 -12.50
CA GLY A 102 -1.72 -3.45 -13.68
C GLY A 102 -2.38 -4.81 -13.51
N GLY A 103 -3.14 -5.22 -14.51
CA GLY A 103 -3.76 -6.54 -14.56
C GLY A 103 -4.29 -6.82 -15.96
N PRO A 104 -4.38 -8.10 -16.36
CA PRO A 104 -4.84 -8.48 -17.69
C PRO A 104 -6.31 -8.10 -17.87
N GLU A 105 -6.66 -7.40 -18.96
CA GLU A 105 -8.04 -6.96 -19.23
C GLU A 105 -8.91 -8.08 -19.78
N THR A 106 -8.29 -9.04 -20.47
CA THR A 106 -8.95 -10.22 -21.02
C THR A 106 -8.20 -11.50 -20.66
N LEU A 107 -8.85 -12.65 -20.84
CA LEU A 107 -8.22 -13.96 -20.63
C LEU A 107 -7.01 -14.22 -21.54
N ASP A 108 -6.94 -13.59 -22.71
CA ASP A 108 -5.81 -13.75 -23.62
C ASP A 108 -4.57 -12.95 -23.17
N ASP A 109 -4.80 -11.91 -22.38
CA ASP A 109 -3.76 -11.06 -21.82
C ASP A 109 -3.03 -11.69 -20.62
N VAL A 110 -3.59 -12.76 -20.04
CA VAL A 110 -3.07 -13.38 -18.80
C VAL A 110 -1.63 -13.87 -18.97
N GLN A 111 -1.32 -14.61 -20.04
CA GLN A 111 0.05 -15.13 -20.22
C GLN A 111 1.06 -14.00 -20.50
N PRO A 112 0.78 -13.04 -21.41
CA PRO A 112 1.63 -11.87 -21.60
C PRO A 112 1.85 -11.05 -20.32
N PHE A 113 0.80 -10.83 -19.52
CA PHE A 113 0.91 -10.15 -18.22
C PHE A 113 1.84 -10.91 -17.26
N LEU A 114 1.64 -12.22 -17.11
CA LEU A 114 2.50 -13.05 -16.25
C LEU A 114 3.95 -13.07 -16.74
N PHE A 115 4.17 -13.04 -18.06
CA PHE A 115 5.51 -12.94 -18.62
C PHE A 115 6.20 -11.64 -18.16
N ASN A 116 5.52 -10.49 -18.26
CA ASN A 116 6.07 -9.20 -17.83
C ASN A 116 6.37 -9.20 -16.31
N LEU A 117 5.47 -9.76 -15.51
CA LEU A 117 5.64 -9.89 -14.06
C LEU A 117 6.88 -10.73 -13.70
N PHE A 118 7.03 -11.93 -14.28
CA PHE A 118 8.16 -12.81 -13.97
C PHE A 118 9.47 -12.41 -14.65
N ALA A 119 9.41 -11.58 -15.70
CA ALA A 119 10.60 -11.01 -16.33
C ALA A 119 11.24 -9.91 -15.48
N ASP A 120 10.54 -9.41 -14.46
CA ASP A 120 11.06 -8.39 -13.55
C ASP A 120 12.10 -8.99 -12.58
N PRO A 121 13.36 -8.52 -12.60
CA PRO A 121 14.39 -8.96 -11.66
C PRO A 121 14.11 -8.59 -10.20
N ASP A 122 13.18 -7.67 -9.95
CA ASP A 122 12.76 -7.30 -8.60
C ASP A 122 11.67 -8.22 -8.03
N ILE A 123 11.05 -9.06 -8.87
CA ILE A 123 10.11 -10.11 -8.43
C ILE A 123 10.84 -11.46 -8.33
N ILE A 124 11.57 -11.85 -9.38
CA ILE A 124 12.42 -13.05 -9.37
C ILE A 124 13.86 -12.62 -9.64
N ARG A 125 14.66 -12.53 -8.59
CA ARG A 125 16.06 -12.12 -8.72
C ARG A 125 16.96 -13.32 -8.99
N LEU A 126 17.38 -13.49 -10.25
CA LEU A 126 18.44 -14.44 -10.60
C LEU A 126 19.83 -13.87 -10.24
N PRO A 127 20.82 -14.72 -9.92
CA PRO A 127 22.19 -14.26 -9.73
C PRO A 127 22.73 -13.58 -10.99
N PRO A 128 23.62 -12.57 -10.89
CA PRO A 128 24.12 -11.82 -12.06
C PRO A 128 24.69 -12.68 -13.19
N LEU A 129 25.34 -13.81 -12.84
CA LEU A 129 25.88 -14.76 -13.81
C LEU A 129 24.80 -15.42 -14.69
N PHE A 130 23.56 -15.51 -14.19
CA PHE A 130 22.43 -16.18 -14.84
C PHE A 130 21.35 -15.20 -15.30
N GLN A 131 21.61 -13.89 -15.26
CA GLN A 131 20.61 -12.88 -15.63
C GLN A 131 20.10 -13.05 -17.07
N PHE A 132 20.93 -13.60 -17.97
CA PHE A 132 20.54 -13.91 -19.35
C PHE A 132 19.43 -14.97 -19.45
N LEU A 133 19.22 -15.79 -18.40
CA LEU A 133 18.15 -16.78 -18.32
C LEU A 133 16.82 -16.20 -17.79
N GLN A 134 16.77 -14.95 -17.35
CA GLN A 134 15.57 -14.34 -16.77
C GLN A 134 14.36 -14.43 -17.73
N LYS A 135 14.52 -13.97 -18.97
CA LYS A 135 13.42 -13.98 -19.96
C LYS A 135 13.00 -15.40 -20.37
N PRO A 136 13.92 -16.33 -20.68
CA PRO A 136 13.54 -17.73 -20.88
C PRO A 136 12.78 -18.35 -19.71
N LEU A 137 13.23 -18.08 -18.48
CA LEU A 137 12.57 -18.56 -17.26
C LEU A 137 11.18 -17.96 -17.09
N ALA A 138 11.04 -16.64 -17.29
CA ALA A 138 9.76 -15.95 -17.25
C ALA A 138 8.78 -16.50 -18.30
N GLN A 139 9.25 -16.80 -19.51
CA GLN A 139 8.43 -17.43 -20.56
C GLN A 139 7.95 -18.81 -20.14
N PHE A 140 8.83 -19.64 -19.58
CA PHE A 140 8.47 -20.97 -19.11
C PHE A 140 7.43 -20.90 -17.97
N ILE A 141 7.69 -20.09 -16.94
CA ILE A 141 6.79 -19.96 -15.78
C ILE A 141 5.45 -19.38 -16.19
N SER A 142 5.43 -18.33 -17.04
CA SER A 142 4.18 -17.72 -17.49
C SER A 142 3.30 -18.68 -18.28
N VAL A 143 3.88 -19.46 -19.21
CA VAL A 143 3.13 -20.49 -19.96
C VAL A 143 2.60 -21.57 -19.02
N ALA A 144 3.41 -22.04 -18.07
CA ALA A 144 2.98 -23.06 -17.12
C ALA A 144 1.86 -22.58 -16.18
N ARG A 145 1.88 -21.30 -15.76
CA ARG A 145 0.89 -20.71 -14.84
C ARG A 145 -0.35 -20.14 -15.50
N ALA A 146 -0.28 -19.85 -16.80
CA ALA A 146 -1.37 -19.21 -17.53
C ALA A 146 -2.71 -19.98 -17.43
N PRO A 147 -2.79 -21.32 -17.56
CA PRO A 147 -4.07 -22.02 -17.49
C PRO A 147 -4.81 -21.79 -16.16
N LYS A 148 -4.14 -22.05 -15.03
CA LYS A 148 -4.72 -21.82 -13.69
C LYS A 148 -5.10 -20.35 -13.48
N SER A 149 -4.24 -19.43 -13.93
CA SER A 149 -4.51 -17.98 -13.77
C SER A 149 -5.69 -17.53 -14.64
N LYS A 150 -5.85 -18.09 -15.85
CA LYS A 150 -7.01 -17.82 -16.72
C LYS A 150 -8.31 -18.31 -16.11
N GLU A 151 -8.30 -19.46 -15.42
CA GLU A 151 -9.47 -19.95 -14.69
C GLU A 151 -9.88 -18.98 -13.57
N GLY A 152 -8.91 -18.48 -12.79
CA GLY A 152 -9.15 -17.45 -11.78
C GLY A 152 -9.69 -16.14 -12.36
N TYR A 153 -9.11 -15.65 -13.47
CA TYR A 153 -9.66 -14.46 -14.15
C TYR A 153 -11.05 -14.72 -14.75
N ALA A 154 -11.33 -15.93 -15.22
CA ALA A 154 -12.63 -16.29 -15.79
C ALA A 154 -13.73 -16.31 -14.72
N SER A 155 -13.42 -16.76 -13.50
CA SER A 155 -14.39 -16.79 -12.39
C SER A 155 -14.82 -15.39 -11.92
N ILE A 156 -13.96 -14.38 -12.11
CA ILE A 156 -14.22 -12.99 -11.68
C ILE A 156 -14.76 -12.08 -12.81
N GLY A 157 -15.09 -12.64 -13.98
CA GLY A 157 -15.69 -11.88 -15.09
C GLY A 157 -14.85 -11.77 -16.37
N GLY A 158 -13.72 -12.48 -16.46
CA GLY A 158 -12.92 -12.61 -17.68
C GLY A 158 -11.70 -11.70 -17.77
N GLY A 159 -11.39 -10.92 -16.73
CA GLY A 159 -10.28 -9.98 -16.68
C GLY A 159 -10.19 -9.26 -15.32
N SER A 160 -9.11 -8.51 -15.12
CA SER A 160 -8.88 -7.73 -13.90
C SER A 160 -9.66 -6.41 -13.93
N PRO A 161 -10.48 -6.09 -12.92
CA PRO A 161 -11.15 -4.80 -12.83
C PRO A 161 -10.20 -3.67 -12.38
N LEU A 162 -8.98 -4.00 -11.95
CA LEU A 162 -7.99 -3.06 -11.40
C LEU A 162 -7.79 -1.84 -12.28
N ARG A 163 -7.67 -2.04 -13.61
CA ARG A 163 -7.40 -0.95 -14.53
C ARG A 163 -8.57 0.03 -14.61
N HIS A 164 -9.79 -0.47 -14.81
CA HIS A 164 -10.98 0.37 -14.85
C HIS A 164 -11.19 1.14 -13.53
N ILE A 165 -10.95 0.50 -12.39
CA ILE A 165 -11.02 1.15 -11.08
C ILE A 165 -9.95 2.24 -10.94
N THR A 166 -8.72 1.97 -11.39
CA THR A 166 -7.61 2.94 -11.35
C THR A 166 -7.89 4.16 -12.24
N ASP A 167 -8.46 3.94 -13.43
CA ASP A 167 -8.87 5.04 -14.32
C ASP A 167 -9.99 5.88 -13.66
N ALA A 168 -10.96 5.24 -13.00
CA ALA A 168 -11.99 5.94 -12.24
C ALA A 168 -11.41 6.71 -11.03
N GLN A 169 -10.44 6.14 -10.32
CA GLN A 169 -9.70 6.83 -9.25
C GLN A 169 -8.97 8.06 -9.80
N ALA A 170 -8.34 7.95 -10.98
CA ALA A 170 -7.66 9.06 -11.63
C ALA A 170 -8.62 10.20 -12.01
N GLU A 171 -9.80 9.86 -12.52
CA GLU A 171 -10.85 10.82 -12.86
C GLU A 171 -11.38 11.55 -11.62
N GLU A 172 -11.73 10.81 -10.56
CA GLU A 172 -12.22 11.40 -9.30
C GLU A 172 -11.14 12.24 -8.60
N LEU A 173 -9.88 11.77 -8.61
CA LEU A 173 -8.76 12.53 -8.10
C LEU A 173 -8.57 13.85 -8.86
N SER A 174 -8.67 13.82 -10.20
CA SER A 174 -8.58 15.04 -11.02
C SER A 174 -9.69 16.04 -10.67
N LYS A 175 -10.92 15.56 -10.45
CA LYS A 175 -12.04 16.41 -10.01
C LYS A 175 -11.77 17.01 -8.62
N CYS A 176 -11.36 16.21 -7.65
CA CYS A 176 -11.04 16.70 -6.30
C CYS A 176 -9.87 17.70 -6.30
N LEU A 177 -8.85 17.51 -7.13
CA LEU A 177 -7.75 18.46 -7.27
C LEU A 177 -8.22 19.78 -7.87
N LEU A 178 -9.11 19.74 -8.87
CA LEU A 178 -9.72 20.94 -9.44
C LEU A 178 -10.53 21.72 -8.40
N GLU A 179 -11.32 21.03 -7.56
CA GLU A 179 -12.06 21.63 -6.45
C GLU A 179 -11.14 22.29 -5.40
N LYS A 180 -9.94 21.74 -5.22
CA LYS A 180 -8.88 22.31 -4.36
C LYS A 180 -8.04 23.38 -5.06
N ASN A 181 -8.46 23.87 -6.23
CA ASN A 181 -7.78 24.90 -7.06
C ASN A 181 -6.39 24.46 -7.58
N VAL A 182 -6.18 23.16 -7.77
CA VAL A 182 -4.98 22.59 -8.39
C VAL A 182 -5.40 21.93 -9.70
N PRO A 183 -5.35 22.63 -10.85
CA PRO A 183 -5.67 22.05 -12.14
C PRO A 183 -4.55 21.09 -12.58
N ALA A 184 -4.58 19.86 -12.08
CA ALA A 184 -3.61 18.82 -12.40
C ALA A 184 -4.19 17.79 -13.36
N LYS A 185 -3.37 17.35 -14.32
CA LYS A 185 -3.70 16.22 -15.19
C LYS A 185 -3.21 14.92 -14.53
N VAL A 186 -4.10 13.95 -14.37
CA VAL A 186 -3.78 12.66 -13.74
C VAL A 186 -3.49 11.63 -14.83
N TYR A 187 -2.42 10.87 -14.65
CA TYR A 187 -1.93 9.83 -15.54
C TYR A 187 -1.87 8.51 -14.78
N VAL A 188 -2.12 7.41 -15.49
CA VAL A 188 -2.02 6.06 -14.94
C VAL A 188 -0.84 5.38 -15.62
N GLY A 189 0.08 4.82 -14.83
CA GLY A 189 1.22 4.04 -15.28
C GLY A 189 1.24 2.69 -14.56
N MET A 190 1.14 1.62 -15.34
CA MET A 190 1.11 0.26 -14.84
C MET A 190 2.46 -0.42 -15.04
N ARG A 191 2.86 -1.26 -14.09
CA ARG A 191 4.18 -1.90 -14.12
C ARG A 191 4.27 -3.06 -15.10
N TYR A 192 3.22 -3.89 -15.21
CA TYR A 192 3.23 -5.15 -15.98
C TYR A 192 2.13 -5.27 -17.03
N TRP A 193 1.23 -4.30 -17.12
CA TRP A 193 0.19 -4.23 -18.16
C TRP A 193 -0.01 -2.80 -18.68
N HIS A 194 -0.89 -2.61 -19.65
CA HIS A 194 -1.12 -1.30 -20.26
C HIS A 194 -2.03 -0.37 -19.42
N PRO A 195 -1.86 0.97 -19.53
CA PRO A 195 -0.73 1.65 -20.13
C PRO A 195 0.51 1.42 -19.27
N PHE A 196 1.61 1.07 -19.89
CA PHE A 196 2.87 0.97 -19.19
C PHE A 196 3.30 2.34 -18.67
N THR A 197 4.10 2.36 -17.60
CA THR A 197 4.70 3.59 -17.06
C THR A 197 5.38 4.41 -18.17
N GLU A 198 6.07 3.76 -19.11
CA GLU A 198 6.68 4.39 -20.28
C GLU A 198 5.67 5.14 -21.16
N GLU A 199 4.49 4.57 -21.39
CA GLU A 199 3.43 5.19 -22.18
C GLU A 199 2.85 6.42 -21.48
N ALA A 200 2.68 6.33 -20.16
CA ALA A 200 2.25 7.46 -19.33
C ALA A 200 3.27 8.61 -19.35
N ILE A 201 4.55 8.30 -19.29
CA ILE A 201 5.63 9.29 -19.38
C ILE A 201 5.66 9.98 -20.74
N GLU A 202 5.47 9.25 -21.83
CA GLU A 202 5.37 9.85 -23.16
C GLU A 202 4.14 10.78 -23.28
N GLN A 203 3.03 10.45 -22.61
CA GLN A 203 1.88 11.35 -22.52
C GLN A 203 2.19 12.62 -21.70
N ILE A 204 2.85 12.48 -20.56
CA ILE A 204 3.30 13.59 -19.69
C ILE A 204 4.18 14.57 -20.48
N LYS A 205 5.13 14.04 -21.27
CA LYS A 205 5.99 14.83 -22.15
C LYS A 205 5.20 15.57 -23.22
N ARG A 206 4.27 14.88 -23.89
CA ARG A 206 3.42 15.46 -24.95
C ARG A 206 2.54 16.60 -24.44
N ASP A 207 2.06 16.50 -23.19
CA ASP A 207 1.23 17.53 -22.58
C ASP A 207 2.05 18.73 -22.02
N GLY A 208 3.38 18.59 -21.97
CA GLY A 208 4.29 19.64 -21.51
C GLY A 208 4.22 19.87 -20.00
N ILE A 209 4.02 18.82 -19.20
CA ILE A 209 3.98 18.89 -17.74
C ILE A 209 5.32 19.37 -17.17
N THR A 210 5.29 20.37 -16.29
CA THR A 210 6.49 20.97 -15.71
C THR A 210 6.74 20.55 -14.26
N LYS A 211 5.68 20.13 -13.55
CA LYS A 211 5.71 19.65 -12.17
C LYS A 211 5.01 18.30 -12.08
N LEU A 212 5.69 17.26 -11.62
CA LEU A 212 5.13 15.92 -11.53
C LEU A 212 5.08 15.42 -10.08
N VAL A 213 3.90 15.01 -9.62
CA VAL A 213 3.77 14.23 -8.37
C VAL A 213 3.63 12.76 -8.73
N VAL A 214 4.51 11.92 -8.19
CA VAL A 214 4.48 10.48 -8.38
C VAL A 214 3.83 9.84 -7.17
N LEU A 215 2.73 9.14 -7.38
CA LEU A 215 1.88 8.57 -6.34
C LEU A 215 1.60 7.08 -6.64
N PRO A 216 2.39 6.15 -6.09
CA PRO A 216 2.04 4.74 -6.09
C PRO A 216 0.74 4.50 -5.33
N LEU A 217 -0.15 3.69 -5.91
CA LEU A 217 -1.43 3.28 -5.30
C LEU A 217 -1.27 2.09 -4.34
N TYR A 218 -0.12 2.04 -3.66
CA TYR A 218 0.16 1.13 -2.56
C TYR A 218 0.28 1.96 -1.28
N PRO A 219 -0.60 1.80 -0.28
CA PRO A 219 -0.51 2.58 0.95
C PRO A 219 0.82 2.33 1.68
N GLN A 220 1.24 1.06 1.74
CA GLN A 220 2.50 0.63 2.31
C GLN A 220 3.57 0.47 1.22
N PHE A 221 4.77 0.97 1.46
CA PHE A 221 5.91 0.76 0.59
C PHE A 221 6.39 -0.70 0.68
N SER A 222 6.70 -1.29 -0.47
CA SER A 222 7.55 -2.46 -0.55
C SER A 222 8.56 -2.33 -1.69
N ILE A 223 9.71 -2.98 -1.54
CA ILE A 223 10.77 -3.04 -2.55
C ILE A 223 10.23 -3.67 -3.84
N SER A 224 9.32 -4.64 -3.75
CA SER A 224 8.76 -5.38 -4.89
C SER A 224 7.63 -4.62 -5.60
N THR A 225 6.98 -3.65 -4.96
CA THR A 225 5.84 -2.90 -5.52
C THR A 225 6.23 -1.45 -5.88
N SER A 226 6.08 -0.52 -4.94
CA SER A 226 6.50 0.89 -5.08
C SER A 226 7.96 0.98 -5.49
N GLY A 227 8.84 0.21 -4.84
CA GLY A 227 10.26 0.18 -5.17
C GLY A 227 10.56 -0.20 -6.63
N SER A 228 9.91 -1.24 -7.17
CA SER A 228 10.09 -1.65 -8.58
C SER A 228 9.63 -0.55 -9.54
N SER A 229 8.46 0.04 -9.26
CA SER A 229 7.90 1.10 -10.11
C SER A 229 8.75 2.38 -10.09
N LEU A 230 9.29 2.73 -8.92
CA LEU A 230 10.17 3.89 -8.75
C LEU A 230 11.56 3.67 -9.39
N ARG A 231 12.16 2.48 -9.29
CA ARG A 231 13.42 2.16 -10.01
C ARG A 231 13.26 2.23 -11.52
N LEU A 232 12.13 1.76 -12.04
CA LEU A 232 11.81 1.90 -13.46
C LEU A 232 11.75 3.38 -13.84
N LEU A 233 11.00 4.17 -13.07
CA LEU A 233 10.82 5.60 -13.32
C LEU A 233 12.14 6.36 -13.25
N GLU A 234 12.99 6.07 -12.26
CA GLU A 234 14.31 6.65 -12.11
C GLU A 234 15.19 6.38 -13.33
N ARG A 235 15.18 5.14 -13.85
CA ARG A 235 15.91 4.79 -15.08
C ARG A 235 15.42 5.62 -16.27
N ILE A 236 14.10 5.71 -16.46
CA ILE A 236 13.50 6.52 -17.54
C ILE A 236 13.90 8.00 -17.40
N PHE A 237 13.88 8.54 -16.18
CA PHE A 237 14.23 9.93 -15.91
C PHE A 237 15.69 10.23 -16.21
N ARG A 238 16.61 9.33 -15.82
CA ARG A 238 18.05 9.49 -16.07
C ARG A 238 18.43 9.43 -17.55
N GLU A 239 17.66 8.70 -18.35
CA GLU A 239 17.92 8.49 -19.79
C GLU A 239 17.30 9.57 -20.69
N ASP A 240 16.47 10.48 -20.16
CA ASP A 240 15.72 11.48 -20.93
C ASP A 240 16.01 12.92 -20.48
N GLU A 241 16.55 13.75 -21.39
CA GLU A 241 16.95 15.14 -21.11
C GLU A 241 15.81 16.03 -20.60
N TYR A 242 14.57 15.79 -21.05
CA TYR A 242 13.42 16.58 -20.61
C TYR A 242 13.07 16.22 -19.16
N LEU A 243 13.08 14.93 -18.81
CA LEU A 243 12.68 14.45 -17.50
C LEU A 243 13.71 14.76 -16.41
N VAL A 244 15.01 14.76 -16.72
CA VAL A 244 16.07 15.16 -15.75
C VAL A 244 15.84 16.58 -15.21
N ASN A 245 15.34 17.48 -16.06
CA ASN A 245 15.11 18.88 -15.71
C ASN A 245 13.70 19.15 -15.19
N MET A 246 12.78 18.18 -15.30
CA MET A 246 11.42 18.31 -14.80
C MET A 246 11.42 18.29 -13.28
N GLN A 247 10.68 19.22 -12.67
CA GLN A 247 10.51 19.21 -11.23
C GLN A 247 9.55 18.09 -10.86
N HIS A 248 9.88 17.29 -9.86
CA HIS A 248 9.02 16.23 -9.39
C HIS A 248 9.16 15.97 -7.90
N THR A 249 8.22 15.21 -7.35
CA THR A 249 8.26 14.68 -5.98
C THR A 249 7.61 13.31 -5.95
N VAL A 250 7.98 12.48 -4.96
CA VAL A 250 7.41 11.16 -4.76
C VAL A 250 6.72 11.11 -3.40
N ILE A 251 5.53 10.51 -3.37
CA ILE A 251 4.84 10.10 -2.15
C ILE A 251 5.08 8.59 -2.02
N PRO A 252 6.10 8.13 -1.28
CA PRO A 252 6.55 6.73 -1.33
C PRO A 252 5.59 5.75 -0.65
N SER A 253 4.99 6.18 0.46
CA SER A 253 3.95 5.49 1.23
C SER A 253 3.02 6.52 1.85
N TRP A 254 1.81 6.10 2.20
CA TRP A 254 0.74 6.97 2.71
C TRP A 254 -0.27 6.22 3.60
N TYR A 255 0.07 5.03 4.10
CA TYR A 255 -0.76 4.19 4.96
C TYR A 255 -1.25 4.89 6.25
N GLN A 256 -0.50 5.87 6.76
CA GLN A 256 -0.80 6.57 8.00
C GLN A 256 -1.75 7.77 7.84
N ARG A 257 -2.19 8.08 6.61
CA ARG A 257 -3.00 9.27 6.37
C ARG A 257 -4.40 9.13 6.98
N GLU A 258 -4.84 10.18 7.66
CA GLU A 258 -6.08 10.18 8.43
C GLU A 258 -7.32 9.88 7.58
N GLY A 259 -7.38 10.40 6.35
CA GLY A 259 -8.51 10.17 5.45
C GLY A 259 -8.59 8.73 4.96
N TYR A 260 -7.47 8.12 4.57
CA TYR A 260 -7.37 6.69 4.26
C TYR A 260 -7.79 5.80 5.44
N ILE A 261 -7.26 6.06 6.64
CA ILE A 261 -7.59 5.29 7.85
C ILE A 261 -9.09 5.38 8.15
N LYS A 262 -9.69 6.57 8.06
CA LYS A 262 -11.12 6.76 8.27
C LYS A 262 -11.98 6.12 7.18
N ALA A 263 -11.54 6.14 5.93
CA ALA A 263 -12.22 5.48 4.82
C ALA A 263 -12.25 3.96 5.03
N MET A 264 -11.12 3.35 5.40
CA MET A 264 -11.06 1.94 5.77
C MET A 264 -11.96 1.62 6.97
N ALA A 265 -11.91 2.43 8.03
CA ALA A 265 -12.78 2.25 9.19
C ALA A 265 -14.28 2.38 8.84
N ASN A 266 -14.65 3.26 7.90
CA ASN A 266 -16.03 3.36 7.40
C ASN A 266 -16.47 2.06 6.71
N LEU A 267 -15.63 1.52 5.83
CA LEU A 267 -15.95 0.28 5.11
C LEU A 267 -16.06 -0.91 6.07
N ILE A 268 -15.12 -1.03 7.02
CA ILE A 268 -15.16 -2.08 8.06
C ILE A 268 -16.44 -1.95 8.89
N GLN A 269 -16.76 -0.75 9.38
CA GLN A 269 -17.97 -0.50 10.17
C GLN A 269 -19.25 -0.85 9.41
N ASN A 270 -19.31 -0.51 8.12
CA ASN A 270 -20.46 -0.83 7.26
C ASN A 270 -20.65 -2.33 7.09
N GLU A 271 -19.56 -3.08 6.86
CA GLU A 271 -19.65 -4.54 6.72
C GLU A 271 -19.92 -5.25 8.05
N LEU A 272 -19.36 -4.79 9.16
CA LEU A 272 -19.68 -5.29 10.50
C LEU A 272 -21.19 -5.19 10.78
N GLY A 273 -21.82 -4.09 10.36
CA GLY A 273 -23.25 -3.86 10.53
C GLY A 273 -24.16 -4.86 9.78
N LYS A 274 -23.61 -5.67 8.85
CA LYS A 274 -24.36 -6.71 8.15
C LYS A 274 -24.41 -8.04 8.90
N PHE A 275 -23.61 -8.22 9.95
CA PHE A 275 -23.66 -9.39 10.81
C PHE A 275 -24.76 -9.24 11.88
N ASP A 276 -25.40 -10.35 12.24
CA ASP A 276 -26.42 -10.37 13.31
C ASP A 276 -25.86 -9.97 14.68
N SER A 277 -24.57 -10.26 14.93
CA SER A 277 -23.86 -9.93 16.17
C SER A 277 -22.53 -9.25 15.87
N PRO A 278 -22.53 -7.96 15.48
CA PRO A 278 -21.33 -7.25 15.04
C PRO A 278 -20.19 -7.26 16.05
N SER A 279 -20.50 -7.22 17.35
CA SER A 279 -19.50 -7.23 18.44
C SER A 279 -18.78 -8.57 18.64
N GLN A 280 -19.27 -9.65 18.04
CA GLN A 280 -18.66 -10.99 18.12
C GLN A 280 -17.83 -11.33 16.86
N VAL A 281 -17.78 -10.43 15.89
CA VAL A 281 -17.03 -10.62 14.65
C VAL A 281 -15.54 -10.44 14.93
N VAL A 282 -14.71 -11.37 14.43
CA VAL A 282 -13.26 -11.17 14.38
C VAL A 282 -12.92 -10.47 13.07
N ILE A 283 -12.18 -9.37 13.14
CA ILE A 283 -11.66 -8.66 11.96
C ILE A 283 -10.37 -9.34 11.52
N PHE A 284 -10.31 -9.77 10.28
CA PHE A 284 -9.20 -10.50 9.70
C PHE A 284 -8.54 -9.68 8.60
N PHE A 285 -7.45 -8.99 8.92
CA PHE A 285 -6.68 -8.27 7.92
C PHE A 285 -5.87 -9.25 7.09
N SER A 286 -6.11 -9.25 5.78
CA SER A 286 -5.35 -10.06 4.83
C SER A 286 -4.49 -9.14 3.97
N ALA A 287 -3.18 -9.28 4.12
CA ALA A 287 -2.18 -8.54 3.38
C ALA A 287 -1.43 -9.47 2.41
N HIS A 288 -1.02 -8.98 1.24
CA HIS A 288 -0.17 -9.77 0.35
C HIS A 288 1.16 -10.10 1.05
N GLY A 289 1.59 -11.35 1.01
CA GLY A 289 2.87 -11.76 1.61
C GLY A 289 4.06 -11.24 0.81
N VAL A 290 5.21 -11.13 1.47
CA VAL A 290 6.50 -10.94 0.79
C VAL A 290 7.50 -11.99 1.30
N PRO A 291 8.53 -12.34 0.51
CA PRO A 291 9.63 -13.18 0.99
C PRO A 291 10.24 -12.59 2.27
N LEU A 292 10.50 -13.43 3.27
CA LEU A 292 11.04 -13.00 4.56
C LEU A 292 12.39 -12.27 4.40
N ALA A 293 13.20 -12.72 3.44
CA ALA A 293 14.49 -12.11 3.11
C ALA A 293 14.37 -10.64 2.67
N TYR A 294 13.25 -10.20 2.09
CA TYR A 294 13.07 -8.79 1.75
C TYR A 294 13.03 -7.93 3.01
N VAL A 295 12.35 -8.40 4.04
CA VAL A 295 12.25 -7.69 5.32
C VAL A 295 13.54 -7.82 6.13
N GLU A 296 14.07 -9.03 6.30
CA GLU A 296 15.20 -9.27 7.20
C GLU A 296 16.56 -8.91 6.60
N GLU A 297 16.78 -9.16 5.29
CA GLU A 297 18.08 -8.96 4.66
C GLU A 297 18.14 -7.64 3.86
N ALA A 298 17.06 -7.28 3.17
CA ALA A 298 17.01 -6.08 2.32
C ALA A 298 16.43 -4.85 3.02
N GLY A 299 15.88 -4.99 4.23
CA GLY A 299 15.32 -3.88 5.00
C GLY A 299 14.00 -3.33 4.46
N ASP A 300 13.18 -4.17 3.82
CA ASP A 300 11.87 -3.77 3.29
C ASP A 300 10.94 -3.27 4.42
N PRO A 301 10.43 -2.02 4.36
CA PRO A 301 9.59 -1.42 5.40
C PRO A 301 8.19 -2.02 5.49
N TYR A 302 7.78 -2.81 4.49
CA TYR A 302 6.40 -3.26 4.30
C TYR A 302 5.77 -3.88 5.53
N LYS A 303 6.50 -4.74 6.25
CA LYS A 303 5.97 -5.40 7.46
C LYS A 303 5.63 -4.38 8.55
N ALA A 304 6.54 -3.44 8.82
CA ALA A 304 6.36 -2.44 9.87
C ALA A 304 5.24 -1.47 9.50
N GLU A 305 5.22 -0.95 8.27
CA GLU A 305 4.16 -0.07 7.79
C GLU A 305 2.78 -0.77 7.78
N MET A 306 2.74 -2.07 7.45
CA MET A 306 1.50 -2.85 7.48
C MET A 306 0.98 -3.04 8.92
N GLU A 307 1.84 -3.39 9.86
CA GLU A 307 1.47 -3.56 11.27
C GLU A 307 0.98 -2.23 11.87
N GLU A 308 1.69 -1.13 11.62
CA GLU A 308 1.28 0.21 12.07
C GLU A 308 -0.03 0.66 11.40
N CYS A 309 -0.21 0.40 10.11
CA CYS A 309 -1.46 0.68 9.40
C CYS A 309 -2.66 -0.02 10.05
N VAL A 310 -2.52 -1.31 10.39
CA VAL A 310 -3.57 -2.07 11.08
C VAL A 310 -3.86 -1.44 12.44
N ASP A 311 -2.84 -1.12 13.23
CA ASP A 311 -3.01 -0.51 14.55
C ASP A 311 -3.72 0.85 14.46
N LEU A 312 -3.40 1.69 13.47
CA LEU A 312 -4.07 2.97 13.25
C LEU A 312 -5.55 2.81 12.86
N ILE A 313 -5.87 1.82 12.02
CA ILE A 313 -7.27 1.50 11.67
C ILE A 313 -8.02 1.03 12.91
N MET A 314 -7.42 0.15 13.71
CA MET A 314 -8.04 -0.34 14.94
C MET A 314 -8.21 0.77 15.98
N GLU A 315 -7.26 1.69 16.11
CA GLU A 315 -7.41 2.88 16.98
C GLU A 315 -8.59 3.77 16.53
N GLU A 316 -8.77 3.96 15.23
CA GLU A 316 -9.90 4.70 14.68
C GLU A 316 -11.25 3.98 14.93
N LEU A 317 -11.28 2.65 14.85
CA LEU A 317 -12.46 1.85 15.21
C LEU A 317 -12.77 1.93 16.71
N ASP A 318 -11.74 1.89 17.56
CA ASP A 318 -11.88 2.06 19.01
C ASP A 318 -12.46 3.44 19.36
N LYS A 319 -12.01 4.51 18.69
CA LYS A 319 -12.60 5.87 18.83
C LYS A 319 -14.09 5.92 18.49
N ARG A 320 -14.56 4.99 17.66
CA ARG A 320 -15.97 4.82 17.27
C ARG A 320 -16.74 3.85 18.16
N ASN A 321 -16.12 3.35 19.24
CA ASN A 321 -16.65 2.32 20.13
C ASN A 321 -16.85 0.95 19.46
N ILE A 322 -16.01 0.61 18.50
CA ILE A 322 -15.99 -0.70 17.81
C ILE A 322 -14.77 -1.49 18.28
N ALA A 323 -14.93 -2.22 19.38
CA ALA A 323 -13.85 -2.96 20.04
C ALA A 323 -13.86 -4.45 19.66
N ASN A 324 -13.70 -4.74 18.37
CA ASN A 324 -13.65 -6.10 17.84
C ASN A 324 -12.25 -6.70 18.00
N ALA A 325 -12.18 -8.01 18.23
CA ALA A 325 -10.90 -8.72 18.14
C ALA A 325 -10.41 -8.73 16.69
N TYR A 326 -9.09 -8.62 16.49
CA TYR A 326 -8.50 -8.62 15.16
C TYR A 326 -7.25 -9.50 15.05
N THR A 327 -6.89 -9.85 13.82
CA THR A 327 -5.63 -10.49 13.48
C THR A 327 -5.17 -10.05 12.09
N LEU A 328 -3.86 -10.05 11.86
CA LEU A 328 -3.23 -9.79 10.57
C LEU A 328 -2.55 -11.06 10.09
N ALA A 329 -2.76 -11.42 8.83
CA ALA A 329 -2.08 -12.53 8.17
C ALA A 329 -1.72 -12.19 6.72
N TYR A 330 -0.79 -12.97 6.18
CA TYR A 330 -0.20 -12.76 4.87
C TYR A 330 -0.63 -13.85 3.87
N GLN A 331 -1.18 -13.42 2.74
CA GLN A 331 -1.73 -14.27 1.67
C GLN A 331 -0.75 -14.51 0.50
N SER A 332 -1.19 -15.33 -0.46
CA SER A 332 -0.59 -15.48 -1.79
C SER A 332 0.90 -15.87 -1.82
N ARG A 333 1.33 -16.75 -0.91
CA ARG A 333 2.71 -17.29 -0.90
C ARG A 333 3.01 -18.11 -2.15
N VAL A 334 4.22 -17.97 -2.69
CA VAL A 334 4.65 -18.67 -3.90
C VAL A 334 6.04 -19.27 -3.76
N GLY A 335 6.17 -20.54 -4.14
CA GLY A 335 7.46 -21.22 -4.23
C GLY A 335 8.01 -21.68 -2.88
N PRO A 336 9.26 -22.18 -2.85
CA PRO A 336 9.80 -22.90 -1.69
C PRO A 336 10.52 -22.00 -0.66
N VAL A 337 10.61 -20.70 -0.92
CA VAL A 337 11.27 -19.74 0.00
C VAL A 337 10.40 -19.46 1.22
N GLU A 338 10.97 -18.94 2.29
CA GLU A 338 10.20 -18.51 3.46
C GLU A 338 9.56 -17.15 3.20
N TRP A 339 8.29 -17.02 3.59
CA TRP A 339 7.47 -15.82 3.45
C TRP A 339 7.08 -15.27 4.82
N LEU A 340 6.63 -14.02 4.86
CA LEU A 340 6.07 -13.42 6.07
C LEU A 340 4.92 -14.26 6.64
N LYS A 341 4.91 -14.36 7.97
CA LYS A 341 3.95 -15.11 8.77
C LYS A 341 3.18 -14.14 9.68
N PRO A 342 1.96 -14.51 10.13
CA PRO A 342 1.28 -15.79 9.91
C PRO A 342 0.68 -15.91 8.50
N TYR A 343 0.56 -17.14 7.98
CA TYR A 343 -0.05 -17.38 6.68
C TYR A 343 -1.57 -17.36 6.77
N THR A 344 -2.25 -16.73 5.81
CA THR A 344 -3.71 -16.57 5.81
C THR A 344 -4.45 -17.91 5.98
N GLU A 345 -4.06 -18.94 5.23
CA GLU A 345 -4.66 -20.27 5.31
C GLU A 345 -4.58 -20.89 6.73
N GLU A 346 -3.41 -20.77 7.35
CA GLU A 346 -3.14 -21.33 8.68
C GLU A 346 -3.87 -20.54 9.76
N ALA A 347 -3.88 -19.22 9.65
CA ALA A 347 -4.58 -18.33 10.59
C ALA A 347 -6.10 -18.56 10.55
N ILE A 348 -6.71 -18.67 9.37
CA ILE A 348 -8.15 -18.96 9.22
C ILE A 348 -8.48 -20.33 9.86
N THR A 349 -7.65 -21.35 9.57
CA THR A 349 -7.84 -22.69 10.13
C THR A 349 -7.73 -22.69 11.65
N GLU A 350 -6.78 -21.94 12.21
CA GLU A 350 -6.59 -21.83 13.66
C GLU A 350 -7.75 -21.10 14.33
N LEU A 351 -8.26 -20.01 13.73
CA LEU A 351 -9.43 -19.29 14.24
C LEU A 351 -10.67 -20.19 14.28
N GLY A 352 -10.90 -20.97 13.22
CA GLY A 352 -11.98 -21.96 13.19
C GLY A 352 -11.85 -23.01 14.30
N LYS A 353 -10.63 -23.55 14.50
CA LYS A 353 -10.35 -24.49 15.61
C LYS A 353 -10.55 -23.87 17.01
N LYS A 354 -10.35 -22.56 17.15
CA LYS A 354 -10.63 -21.81 18.39
C LYS A 354 -12.12 -21.51 18.61
N GLY A 355 -12.99 -21.92 17.68
CA GLY A 355 -14.44 -21.73 17.78
C GLY A 355 -14.91 -20.33 17.37
N VAL A 356 -14.13 -19.59 16.59
CA VAL A 356 -14.60 -18.34 15.98
C VAL A 356 -15.70 -18.71 14.96
N GLU A 357 -16.86 -18.08 15.07
CA GLU A 357 -17.99 -18.35 14.15
C GLU A 357 -18.22 -17.23 13.14
N ASN A 358 -17.74 -16.00 13.43
CA ASN A 358 -17.98 -14.81 12.62
C ASN A 358 -16.64 -14.17 12.24
N LEU A 359 -16.35 -14.09 10.94
CA LEU A 359 -15.08 -13.58 10.43
C LEU A 359 -15.32 -12.55 9.32
N LEU A 360 -14.72 -11.37 9.45
CA LEU A 360 -14.76 -10.31 8.45
C LEU A 360 -13.36 -10.10 7.87
N ALA A 361 -13.15 -10.51 6.62
CA ALA A 361 -11.90 -10.32 5.91
C ALA A 361 -11.75 -8.87 5.43
N VAL A 362 -10.56 -8.29 5.60
CA VAL A 362 -10.20 -6.93 5.19
C VAL A 362 -8.98 -7.00 4.27
N PRO A 363 -9.14 -6.82 2.94
CA PRO A 363 -8.00 -6.69 2.05
C PRO A 363 -7.33 -5.34 2.27
N ILE A 364 -6.12 -5.32 2.83
CA ILE A 364 -5.46 -4.09 3.29
C ILE A 364 -4.28 -3.63 2.40
N SER A 365 -3.72 -4.53 1.60
CA SER A 365 -2.54 -4.23 0.76
C SER A 365 -2.85 -3.47 -0.53
N PHE A 366 -4.11 -3.42 -0.95
CA PHE A 366 -4.52 -2.83 -2.23
C PHE A 366 -5.80 -2.02 -2.10
N VAL A 367 -5.91 -0.99 -2.94
CA VAL A 367 -7.05 -0.07 -2.94
C VAL A 367 -8.06 -0.32 -4.07
N SER A 368 -7.81 -1.32 -4.91
CA SER A 368 -8.68 -1.68 -6.03
C SER A 368 -8.98 -3.17 -6.00
N GLU A 369 -10.18 -3.55 -6.42
CA GLU A 369 -10.52 -4.97 -6.61
C GLU A 369 -9.60 -5.58 -7.68
N HIS A 370 -9.18 -6.82 -7.44
CA HIS A 370 -8.29 -7.58 -8.32
C HIS A 370 -8.45 -9.08 -8.03
N ILE A 371 -7.66 -9.93 -8.67
CA ILE A 371 -7.80 -11.38 -8.54
C ILE A 371 -7.69 -11.88 -7.09
N GLU A 372 -6.79 -11.30 -6.29
CA GLU A 372 -6.57 -11.76 -4.92
C GLU A 372 -7.76 -11.42 -4.00
N THR A 373 -8.53 -10.37 -4.31
CA THR A 373 -9.75 -10.06 -3.53
C THR A 373 -10.96 -10.85 -4.01
N LEU A 374 -11.16 -10.92 -5.33
CA LEU A 374 -12.37 -11.49 -5.92
C LEU A 374 -12.32 -13.02 -6.08
N GLU A 375 -11.14 -13.61 -6.12
CA GLU A 375 -10.94 -15.05 -6.25
C GLU A 375 -10.36 -15.62 -4.95
N GLU A 376 -9.16 -15.20 -4.52
CA GLU A 376 -8.53 -15.80 -3.32
C GLU A 376 -9.36 -15.55 -2.06
N ILE A 377 -9.77 -14.30 -1.77
CA ILE A 377 -10.55 -14.00 -0.55
C ILE A 377 -12.02 -14.46 -0.69
N ASP A 378 -12.69 -14.10 -1.78
CA ASP A 378 -14.14 -14.34 -1.95
C ASP A 378 -14.49 -15.81 -2.25
N VAL A 379 -13.56 -16.59 -2.80
CA VAL A 379 -13.75 -18.00 -3.14
C VAL A 379 -12.88 -18.90 -2.25
N GLU A 380 -11.56 -18.89 -2.42
CA GLU A 380 -10.68 -19.88 -1.78
C GLU A 380 -10.71 -19.78 -0.24
N TYR A 381 -10.52 -18.58 0.32
CA TYR A 381 -10.46 -18.36 1.77
C TYR A 381 -11.83 -18.39 2.43
N LYS A 382 -12.88 -17.98 1.72
CA LYS A 382 -14.25 -18.17 2.18
C LYS A 382 -14.56 -19.66 2.33
N GLU A 383 -14.24 -20.48 1.34
CA GLU A 383 -14.45 -21.93 1.42
C GLU A 383 -13.62 -22.54 2.55
N LEU A 384 -12.35 -22.15 2.68
CA LEU A 384 -11.48 -22.59 3.79
C LEU A 384 -12.06 -22.21 5.16
N ALA A 385 -12.56 -21.00 5.31
CA ALA A 385 -13.15 -20.51 6.55
C ALA A 385 -14.38 -21.33 6.95
N LEU A 386 -15.29 -21.56 6.00
CA LEU A 386 -16.50 -22.37 6.22
C LEU A 386 -16.13 -23.81 6.61
N ASN A 387 -15.16 -24.41 5.92
CA ASN A 387 -14.67 -25.75 6.24
C ASN A 387 -13.95 -25.84 7.59
N SER A 388 -13.40 -24.72 8.07
CA SER A 388 -12.67 -24.65 9.35
C SER A 388 -13.57 -24.40 10.56
N GLY A 389 -14.88 -24.16 10.36
CA GLY A 389 -15.85 -23.94 11.43
C GLY A 389 -16.37 -22.50 11.55
N ILE A 390 -15.90 -21.56 10.72
CA ILE A 390 -16.53 -20.25 10.58
C ILE A 390 -17.93 -20.45 9.97
N LYS A 391 -18.95 -19.78 10.50
CA LYS A 391 -20.33 -19.87 9.99
C LYS A 391 -20.72 -18.66 9.15
N ASN A 392 -20.30 -17.47 9.60
CA ASN A 392 -20.61 -16.21 8.96
C ASN A 392 -19.31 -15.58 8.46
N TRP A 393 -19.24 -15.39 7.14
CA TRP A 393 -18.13 -14.77 6.45
C TRP A 393 -18.57 -13.47 5.79
N GLY A 394 -17.77 -12.43 5.97
CA GLY A 394 -17.91 -11.17 5.25
C GLY A 394 -16.56 -10.73 4.70
N ARG A 395 -16.59 -9.88 3.68
CA ARG A 395 -15.41 -9.23 3.13
C ARG A 395 -15.66 -7.74 2.98
N VAL A 396 -14.70 -6.94 3.42
CA VAL A 396 -14.65 -5.50 3.16
C VAL A 396 -14.29 -5.27 1.69
N PRO A 397 -15.08 -4.47 0.93
CA PRO A 397 -14.72 -4.13 -0.44
C PRO A 397 -13.39 -3.37 -0.45
N ALA A 398 -12.64 -3.47 -1.55
CA ALA A 398 -11.52 -2.56 -1.77
C ALA A 398 -12.02 -1.10 -1.83
N LEU A 399 -11.16 -0.14 -1.51
CA LEU A 399 -11.54 1.28 -1.43
C LEU A 399 -12.16 1.81 -2.73
N GLY A 400 -11.65 1.40 -3.89
CA GLY A 400 -12.13 1.88 -5.18
C GLY A 400 -12.11 3.40 -5.23
N THR A 401 -13.28 4.00 -5.46
CA THR A 401 -13.46 5.47 -5.53
C THR A 401 -14.15 6.04 -4.29
N GLU A 402 -13.94 5.44 -3.11
CA GLU A 402 -14.50 5.96 -1.85
C GLU A 402 -14.15 7.46 -1.68
N PRO A 403 -15.13 8.37 -1.50
CA PRO A 403 -14.89 9.81 -1.58
C PRO A 403 -13.88 10.37 -0.57
N MET A 404 -13.85 9.84 0.66
CA MET A 404 -12.91 10.28 1.69
C MET A 404 -11.48 9.88 1.34
N PHE A 405 -11.31 8.66 0.80
CA PHE A 405 -10.04 8.20 0.26
C PHE A 405 -9.55 9.05 -0.91
N ILE A 406 -10.40 9.32 -1.90
CA ILE A 406 -10.01 10.16 -3.05
C ILE A 406 -9.66 11.59 -2.61
N SER A 407 -10.44 12.18 -1.70
CA SER A 407 -10.12 13.49 -1.15
C SER A 407 -8.78 13.49 -0.43
N ASP A 408 -8.46 12.43 0.30
CA ASP A 408 -7.20 12.32 1.05
C ASP A 408 -5.99 12.13 0.12
N LEU A 409 -6.14 11.39 -0.99
CA LEU A 409 -5.12 11.36 -2.04
C LEU A 409 -4.91 12.74 -2.67
N ALA A 410 -6.00 13.49 -2.89
CA ALA A 410 -5.91 14.87 -3.39
C ALA A 410 -5.18 15.77 -2.39
N ASP A 411 -5.45 15.63 -1.09
CA ASP A 411 -4.72 16.34 -0.03
C ASP A 411 -3.24 15.97 -0.02
N ALA A 412 -2.89 14.68 -0.17
CA ALA A 412 -1.51 14.22 -0.28
C ALA A 412 -0.77 14.89 -1.45
N VAL A 413 -1.42 14.95 -2.61
CA VAL A 413 -0.87 15.62 -3.79
C VAL A 413 -0.66 17.11 -3.51
N VAL A 414 -1.66 17.82 -2.97
CA VAL A 414 -1.55 19.26 -2.67
C VAL A 414 -0.44 19.55 -1.66
N GLU A 415 -0.36 18.76 -0.59
CA GLU A 415 0.68 18.84 0.43
C GLU A 415 2.08 18.59 -0.15
N SER A 416 2.20 17.78 -1.20
CA SER A 416 3.48 17.45 -1.83
C SER A 416 3.99 18.52 -2.81
N LEU A 417 3.12 19.34 -3.39
CA LEU A 417 3.48 20.31 -4.43
C LEU A 417 4.56 21.34 -4.04
N PRO A 418 4.61 21.87 -2.80
CA PRO A 418 5.68 22.78 -2.38
C PRO A 418 7.08 22.14 -2.39
N TYR A 419 7.15 20.80 -2.40
CA TYR A 419 8.38 20.03 -2.32
C TYR A 419 8.86 19.52 -3.67
N VAL A 420 8.14 19.87 -4.74
CA VAL A 420 8.51 19.53 -6.12
C VAL A 420 9.84 20.22 -6.46
N GLY A 421 10.86 19.42 -6.74
CA GLY A 421 12.22 19.87 -7.03
C GLY A 421 12.78 19.20 -8.28
N ALA A 422 13.74 19.83 -8.95
CA ALA A 422 14.45 19.19 -10.04
C ALA A 422 15.44 18.15 -9.48
N MET A 423 15.63 17.03 -10.18
CA MET A 423 16.64 16.02 -9.77
C MET A 423 18.05 16.60 -9.63
N ALA A 424 18.34 17.71 -10.33
CA ALA A 424 19.60 18.43 -10.26
C ALA A 424 19.75 19.39 -9.06
N VAL A 425 18.69 19.66 -8.28
CA VAL A 425 18.70 20.67 -7.22
C VAL A 425 18.20 20.06 -5.91
N SER A 426 19.10 19.39 -5.20
CA SER A 426 18.87 18.90 -3.84
C SER A 426 19.01 20.03 -2.81
N ASN A 427 17.91 20.67 -2.42
CA ASN A 427 17.87 21.56 -1.26
C ASN A 427 17.63 20.75 0.03
N LEU A 428 18.48 20.97 1.04
CA LEU A 428 18.69 20.09 2.20
C LEU A 428 17.66 20.21 3.33
N GLU A 429 16.68 21.11 3.26
CA GLU A 429 15.89 21.52 4.44
C GLU A 429 14.50 20.86 4.57
N ALA A 430 14.03 20.08 3.58
CA ALA A 430 12.65 19.57 3.55
C ALA A 430 12.46 18.07 3.89
N ARG A 431 13.44 17.43 4.53
CA ARG A 431 13.55 15.96 4.67
C ARG A 431 12.72 15.32 5.80
N GLN A 432 11.42 15.60 5.95
CA GLN A 432 10.63 14.91 6.99
C GLN A 432 9.38 14.14 6.52
N SER A 433 9.01 14.15 5.24
CA SER A 433 7.93 13.28 4.75
C SER A 433 7.88 13.06 3.23
N LEU A 434 8.73 13.74 2.45
CA LEU A 434 8.68 13.71 1.00
C LEU A 434 10.09 13.59 0.45
N VAL A 435 10.27 12.69 -0.50
CA VAL A 435 11.58 12.32 -1.04
C VAL A 435 11.61 12.73 -2.51
N PRO A 436 12.56 13.58 -2.95
CA PRO A 436 12.82 13.74 -4.38
C PRO A 436 13.14 12.36 -5.00
N LEU A 437 13.11 12.16 -6.33
CA LEU A 437 13.67 10.92 -6.90
C LEU A 437 15.20 10.91 -6.69
N GLY A 438 15.64 10.59 -5.48
CA GLY A 438 16.93 9.99 -5.18
C GLY A 438 16.83 8.49 -5.45
N SER A 439 17.97 7.80 -5.41
CA SER A 439 17.97 6.37 -5.71
C SER A 439 17.10 5.60 -4.73
N VAL A 440 16.46 4.52 -5.18
CA VAL A 440 15.68 3.67 -4.25
C VAL A 440 16.57 3.16 -3.10
N GLU A 441 17.88 3.04 -3.32
CA GLU A 441 18.85 2.80 -2.25
C GLU A 441 18.95 3.95 -1.24
N GLU A 442 18.83 5.22 -1.64
CA GLU A 442 18.77 6.36 -0.72
C GLU A 442 17.48 6.37 0.09
N LEU A 443 16.34 6.05 -0.54
CA LEU A 443 15.04 5.83 0.13
C LEU A 443 15.12 4.71 1.18
N LEU A 444 15.73 3.58 0.82
CA LEU A 444 15.94 2.45 1.72
C LEU A 444 16.98 2.77 2.81
N ALA A 445 18.04 3.51 2.49
CA ALA A 445 19.06 3.93 3.46
C ALA A 445 18.56 5.00 4.44
N THR A 446 17.51 5.74 4.10
CA THR A 446 16.84 6.66 5.03
C THR A 446 15.83 5.97 5.94
N TYR A 447 15.50 4.70 5.67
CA TYR A 447 14.56 3.92 6.46
C TYR A 447 15.28 3.16 7.59
N ASP A 448 15.44 3.83 8.75
CA ASP A 448 15.82 3.19 10.02
C ASP A 448 14.68 3.41 11.03
N SER A 449 13.90 2.37 11.29
CA SER A 449 12.67 2.44 12.10
C SER A 449 12.89 2.69 13.60
N GLN A 450 14.14 2.82 14.07
CA GLN A 450 14.41 3.01 15.51
C GLN A 450 15.37 4.16 15.89
N ARG A 451 15.92 4.93 14.94
CA ARG A 451 16.86 6.01 15.30
C ARG A 451 16.38 7.38 14.84
N ARG A 452 16.06 8.24 15.81
CA ARG A 452 15.78 9.67 15.62
C ARG A 452 16.99 10.49 15.12
N GLU A 453 18.11 9.86 14.71
CA GLU A 453 19.24 10.46 13.98
C GLU A 453 19.96 9.39 13.13
N LEU A 454 20.45 9.77 11.93
CA LEU A 454 21.10 8.88 10.95
C LEU A 454 22.52 8.47 11.39
N PRO A 455 22.92 7.19 11.24
CA PRO A 455 24.33 6.79 11.37
C PRO A 455 25.15 7.18 10.12
N ALA A 456 26.46 7.32 10.31
CA ALA A 456 27.42 7.72 9.28
C ALA A 456 27.46 6.76 8.06
N PRO A 457 27.80 7.26 6.85
CA PRO A 457 27.73 6.49 5.62
C PRO A 457 28.60 5.23 5.68
N VAL A 458 28.00 4.10 5.31
CA VAL A 458 28.69 2.81 5.17
C VAL A 458 29.58 2.87 3.94
N THR A 459 30.89 2.93 4.15
CA THR A 459 31.89 2.66 3.12
C THR A 459 31.91 1.16 2.82
N MET A 460 31.77 0.80 1.55
CA MET A 460 32.21 -0.43 0.88
C MET A 460 32.45 -1.65 1.78
N TRP A 461 31.66 -2.71 1.57
CA TRP A 461 31.88 -4.02 2.16
C TRP A 461 33.29 -4.56 1.83
N GLU A 462 34.16 -4.60 2.83
CA GLU A 462 35.34 -5.46 2.82
C GLU A 462 34.95 -6.87 3.29
N TRP A 463 35.50 -7.84 2.57
CA TRP A 463 35.37 -9.28 2.75
C TRP A 463 35.57 -9.73 4.22
N GLY A 464 34.64 -10.53 4.75
CA GLY A 464 34.79 -11.19 6.06
C GLY A 464 33.71 -12.25 6.32
N TRP A 465 34.14 -13.46 6.69
CA TRP A 465 33.31 -14.67 6.84
C TRP A 465 32.27 -14.60 7.98
N THR A 466 30.98 -14.85 7.69
CA THR A 466 30.02 -15.54 8.59
C THR A 466 28.87 -16.20 7.81
N ARG A 467 28.28 -17.27 8.39
CA ARG A 467 27.12 -18.11 7.95
C ARG A 467 27.01 -18.57 6.49
N SER A 468 28.07 -18.49 5.69
CA SER A 468 28.12 -19.00 4.32
C SER A 468 27.93 -20.51 4.14
N ALA A 469 27.86 -21.30 5.21
CA ALA A 469 27.71 -22.76 5.12
C ALA A 469 26.27 -23.22 4.83
N GLU A 470 25.24 -22.49 5.30
CA GLU A 470 23.83 -22.84 5.04
C GLU A 470 23.35 -22.34 3.68
N THR A 471 23.83 -21.18 3.24
CA THR A 471 23.55 -20.65 1.90
C THR A 471 24.23 -21.48 0.81
N TRP A 472 25.40 -22.08 1.07
CA TRP A 472 26.00 -23.02 0.12
C TRP A 472 25.20 -24.32 0.01
N ASN A 473 24.67 -24.85 1.11
CA ASN A 473 23.82 -26.04 1.06
C ASN A 473 22.47 -25.76 0.38
N GLY A 474 21.86 -24.60 0.64
CA GLY A 474 20.65 -24.17 -0.06
C GLY A 474 20.89 -23.89 -1.56
N ARG A 475 22.02 -23.28 -1.91
CA ARG A 475 22.43 -23.02 -3.31
C ARG A 475 22.82 -24.30 -4.04
N ALA A 476 23.46 -25.25 -3.37
CA ALA A 476 23.77 -26.58 -3.91
C ALA A 476 22.48 -27.41 -4.09
N ALA A 477 21.52 -27.32 -3.15
CA ALA A 477 20.22 -27.95 -3.29
C ALA A 477 19.41 -27.35 -4.44
N MET A 478 19.42 -26.02 -4.61
CA MET A 478 18.74 -25.35 -5.71
C MET A 478 19.39 -25.68 -7.06
N LEU A 479 20.73 -25.76 -7.13
CA LEU A 479 21.47 -26.22 -8.31
C LEU A 479 21.21 -27.70 -8.61
N ALA A 480 21.06 -28.54 -7.59
CA ALA A 480 20.70 -29.95 -7.77
C ALA A 480 19.26 -30.10 -8.29
N VAL A 481 18.32 -29.29 -7.81
CA VAL A 481 16.93 -29.25 -8.31
C VAL A 481 16.88 -28.73 -9.75
N LEU A 482 17.62 -27.67 -10.06
CA LEU A 482 17.75 -27.14 -11.42
C LEU A 482 18.43 -28.14 -12.36
N ALA A 483 19.49 -28.82 -11.91
CA ALA A 483 20.16 -29.85 -12.70
C ALA A 483 19.25 -31.08 -12.91
N LEU A 484 18.46 -31.49 -11.91
CA LEU A 484 17.47 -32.55 -12.03
C LEU A 484 16.37 -32.17 -13.03
N LEU A 485 15.83 -30.95 -12.94
CA LEU A 485 14.82 -30.44 -13.88
C LEU A 485 15.36 -30.35 -15.31
N VAL A 486 16.60 -29.88 -15.49
CA VAL A 486 17.25 -29.81 -16.81
C VAL A 486 17.55 -31.20 -17.36
N LEU A 487 18.03 -32.14 -16.53
CA LEU A 487 18.28 -33.52 -16.94
C LEU A 487 16.97 -34.24 -17.32
N GLU A 488 15.89 -34.00 -16.57
CA GLU A 488 14.58 -34.61 -16.78
C GLU A 488 13.92 -34.12 -18.07
N VAL A 489 14.02 -32.82 -18.36
CA VAL A 489 13.54 -32.20 -19.61
C VAL A 489 14.36 -32.62 -20.83
N THR A 490 15.66 -32.88 -20.66
CA THR A 490 16.55 -33.22 -21.80
C THR A 490 16.65 -34.71 -22.09
N THR A 491 16.47 -35.58 -21.09
CA THR A 491 16.64 -37.04 -21.25
C THR A 491 15.34 -37.83 -21.21
N GLY A 492 14.23 -37.23 -20.76
CA GLY A 492 12.91 -37.88 -20.71
C GLY A 492 12.82 -39.06 -19.72
N LYS A 493 13.75 -39.20 -18.78
CA LYS A 493 13.72 -40.24 -17.74
C LYS A 493 13.97 -39.63 -16.36
N GLY A 494 12.89 -39.50 -15.58
CA GLY A 494 12.92 -38.94 -14.23
C GLY A 494 11.73 -39.38 -13.36
N PHE A 495 11.75 -38.93 -12.10
CA PHE A 495 10.89 -39.38 -10.99
C PHE A 495 9.40 -39.15 -11.26
N LEU A 496 9.04 -38.17 -12.08
CA LEU A 496 7.66 -37.84 -12.45
C LEU A 496 7.06 -38.80 -13.51
N HIS A 497 7.90 -39.47 -14.31
CA HIS A 497 7.46 -40.56 -15.20
C HIS A 497 7.10 -41.84 -14.43
N GLN A 498 7.73 -42.05 -13.28
CA GLN A 498 7.51 -43.22 -12.43
C GLN A 498 6.18 -43.16 -11.67
N TRP A 499 5.57 -41.97 -11.57
CA TRP A 499 4.26 -41.70 -10.95
C TRP A 499 3.17 -41.29 -11.96
N GLY A 500 3.45 -41.33 -13.27
CA GLY A 500 2.44 -41.19 -14.33
C GLY A 500 1.91 -39.77 -14.58
N ILE A 501 2.64 -38.72 -14.17
CA ILE A 501 2.20 -37.31 -14.28
C ILE A 501 2.47 -36.72 -15.68
N LEU A 502 3.35 -37.34 -16.47
CA LEU A 502 3.63 -36.95 -17.86
C LEU A 502 3.45 -38.14 -18.81
N PRO A 503 2.85 -37.95 -20.00
CA PRO A 503 2.67 -39.02 -20.97
C PRO A 503 4.02 -39.44 -21.57
N SER A 504 4.29 -40.75 -21.60
CA SER A 504 5.45 -41.32 -22.29
C SER A 504 5.28 -41.16 -23.79
N SER A 505 6.35 -40.73 -24.46
CA SER A 505 6.43 -40.65 -25.92
C SER A 505 6.30 -42.00 -26.61
#